data_AF-A0A4Y7PJG4-F1
#
_entry.id   AF-A0A4Y7PJG4-F1
#
_cell.length_a   1.000
_cell.length_b   1.000
_cell.length_c   1.000
_cell.angle_alpha   90.00
_cell.angle_beta   90.00
_cell.angle_gamma   90.00
#
_symmetry.space_group_name_H-M   'P 1'
#
loop_
_entity.id
_entity.type
_entity.pdbx_description
1 polymer ?
#
loop_
_entity_poly.entity_id
_entity_poly.type
_entity_poly.pdbx_seq_one_letter_code
_entity_poly.pdbx_strand_id
1 'polypeptide(L)'
;MATIPPPATENTTTTPAAPIVPNTIYLIRHGEKPSGDGEGLSAAGEVRAQALARVFGKDSPYNIGYILAEKPHKHEHRARPVETVTPLAASLGLTVDTSCERDDAPAVARAVSAFAATSDKNILICWEHKALRDIAAGLGVIDPPHYPGEEYVL
;
A
#
# COMPACT_ATOMS: atom_id res chain seq x y z
N MET A 1 -44.11 -41.88 -7.83
CA MET A 1 -44.06 -40.49 -7.34
C MET A 1 -42.65 -40.26 -6.81
N ALA A 2 -41.80 -39.55 -7.56
CA ALA A 2 -40.45 -39.22 -7.11
C ALA A 2 -40.50 -37.89 -6.35
N THR A 3 -40.12 -37.92 -5.08
CA THR A 3 -40.04 -36.73 -4.22
C THR A 3 -38.82 -35.90 -4.63
N ILE A 4 -39.05 -34.62 -4.96
CA ILE A 4 -38.01 -33.63 -5.27
C ILE A 4 -37.32 -33.24 -3.94
N PRO A 5 -35.98 -33.26 -3.85
CA PRO A 5 -35.27 -32.78 -2.66
C PRO A 5 -35.43 -31.25 -2.50
N PRO A 6 -35.42 -30.72 -1.27
CA PRO A 6 -35.48 -29.28 -1.04
C PRO A 6 -34.24 -28.59 -1.64
N PRO A 7 -34.37 -27.35 -2.16
CA PRO A 7 -33.23 -26.61 -2.67
C PRO A 7 -32.22 -26.34 -1.56
N ALA A 8 -30.93 -26.56 -1.86
CA ALA A 8 -29.85 -26.19 -0.97
C ALA A 8 -29.88 -24.67 -0.74
N THR A 9 -29.84 -24.25 0.52
CA THR A 9 -29.64 -22.85 0.88
C THR A 9 -28.24 -22.43 0.45
N GLU A 10 -28.17 -21.64 -0.63
CA GLU A 10 -26.95 -20.94 -1.03
C GLU A 10 -26.61 -19.90 0.04
N ASN A 11 -25.61 -20.21 0.87
CA ASN A 11 -24.92 -19.20 1.66
C ASN A 11 -24.11 -18.32 0.70
N THR A 12 -24.72 -17.21 0.27
CA THR A 12 -24.05 -16.15 -0.48
C THR A 12 -22.98 -15.53 0.42
N THR A 13 -21.75 -16.01 0.27
CA THR A 13 -20.57 -15.32 0.80
C THR A 13 -20.45 -14.02 0.01
N THR A 14 -21.04 -12.95 0.53
CA THR A 14 -20.92 -11.60 -0.03
C THR A 14 -19.48 -11.17 0.18
N THR A 15 -18.66 -11.23 -0.87
CA THR A 15 -17.36 -10.55 -0.91
C THR A 15 -17.61 -9.08 -0.57
N PRO A 16 -17.03 -8.52 0.50
CA PRO A 16 -17.23 -7.11 0.80
C PRO A 16 -16.77 -6.27 -0.38
N ALA A 17 -17.67 -5.41 -0.88
CA ALA A 17 -17.36 -4.45 -1.92
C ALA A 17 -16.25 -3.52 -1.41
N ALA A 18 -15.27 -3.25 -2.28
CA ALA A 18 -14.17 -2.36 -1.95
C ALA A 18 -14.67 -0.95 -1.58
N PRO A 19 -13.96 -0.24 -0.70
CA PRO A 19 -14.40 1.05 -0.22
C PRO A 19 -14.39 2.10 -1.34
N ILE A 20 -15.53 2.75 -1.57
CA ILE A 20 -15.61 3.93 -2.43
C ILE A 20 -15.05 5.10 -1.63
N VAL A 21 -13.77 5.42 -1.80
CA VAL A 21 -13.13 6.58 -1.17
C VAL A 21 -12.99 7.73 -2.18
N PRO A 22 -13.28 8.99 -1.79
CA PRO A 22 -13.11 10.14 -2.67
C PRO A 22 -11.63 10.53 -2.87
N ASN A 23 -10.73 10.00 -2.04
CA ASN A 23 -9.31 10.31 -2.03
C ASN A 23 -8.56 9.64 -3.18
N THR A 24 -7.56 10.31 -3.75
CA THR A 24 -6.61 9.63 -4.64
C THR A 24 -5.63 8.82 -3.80
N ILE A 25 -5.42 7.56 -4.18
CA ILE A 25 -4.47 6.65 -3.54
C ILE A 25 -3.25 6.47 -4.46
N TYR A 26 -2.08 6.84 -3.97
CA TYR A 26 -0.79 6.61 -4.61
C TYR A 26 -0.14 5.35 -4.03
N LEU A 27 -0.21 4.25 -4.77
CA LEU A 27 0.41 3.00 -4.38
C LEU A 27 1.80 2.88 -5.03
N ILE A 28 2.84 2.81 -4.20
CA ILE A 28 4.25 2.73 -4.63
C ILE A 28 4.95 1.50 -4.03
N ARG A 29 5.98 1.01 -4.72
CA ARG A 29 6.92 0.03 -4.15
C ARG A 29 7.99 0.71 -3.30
N HIS A 30 8.63 -0.05 -2.41
CA HIS A 30 9.85 0.40 -1.73
C HIS A 30 10.99 0.73 -2.72
N GLY A 31 11.93 1.57 -2.30
CA GLY A 31 13.12 1.94 -3.06
C GLY A 31 14.11 0.78 -3.28
N GLU A 32 15.12 1.01 -4.11
CA GLU A 32 16.07 0.00 -4.57
C GLU A 32 16.78 -0.71 -3.42
N LYS A 33 16.89 -2.04 -3.51
CA LYS A 33 17.61 -2.88 -2.54
C LYS A 33 19.13 -2.78 -2.77
N PRO A 34 19.96 -2.94 -1.73
CA PRO A 34 21.39 -3.19 -1.90
C PRO A 34 21.62 -4.43 -2.78
N SER A 35 22.77 -4.53 -3.43
CA SER A 35 23.17 -5.77 -4.10
C SER A 35 23.32 -6.91 -3.09
N GLY A 36 22.85 -8.11 -3.44
CA GLY A 36 22.82 -9.27 -2.53
C GLY A 36 21.72 -9.16 -1.46
N ASP A 37 21.96 -9.79 -0.30
CA ASP A 37 20.98 -9.87 0.81
C ASP A 37 21.08 -8.70 1.80
N GLY A 38 21.53 -7.53 1.33
CA GLY A 38 21.71 -6.36 2.20
C GLY A 38 20.40 -5.82 2.76
N GLU A 39 20.41 -5.42 4.02
CA GLU A 39 19.27 -4.79 4.70
C GLU A 39 18.99 -3.37 4.19
N GLY A 40 17.73 -2.94 4.29
CA GLY A 40 17.34 -1.55 4.01
C GLY A 40 17.45 -1.15 2.53
N LEU A 41 17.54 0.16 2.28
CA LEU A 41 17.72 0.76 0.96
C LEU A 41 19.18 0.77 0.51
N SER A 42 19.41 0.63 -0.79
CA SER A 42 20.69 1.01 -1.41
C SER A 42 20.85 2.53 -1.47
N ALA A 43 22.05 3.02 -1.79
CA ALA A 43 22.27 4.44 -2.07
C ALA A 43 21.32 5.01 -3.14
N ALA A 44 20.99 4.22 -4.17
CA ALA A 44 19.99 4.62 -5.18
C ALA A 44 18.58 4.69 -4.57
N GLY A 45 18.23 3.74 -3.71
CA GLY A 45 16.95 3.71 -2.97
C GLY A 45 16.80 4.89 -2.02
N GLU A 46 17.86 5.29 -1.33
CA GLU A 46 17.89 6.48 -0.48
C GLU A 46 17.69 7.76 -1.30
N VAL A 47 18.34 7.88 -2.46
CA VAL A 47 18.13 9.00 -3.39
C VAL A 47 16.67 9.05 -3.85
N ARG A 48 16.06 7.90 -4.16
CA ARG A 48 14.65 7.80 -4.51
C ARG A 48 13.75 8.23 -3.35
N ALA A 49 14.03 7.79 -2.13
CA ALA A 49 13.29 8.16 -0.92
C ALA A 49 13.32 9.69 -0.71
N GLN A 50 14.47 10.33 -0.90
CA GLN A 50 14.60 11.78 -0.85
C GLN A 50 13.84 12.47 -1.99
N ALA A 51 13.82 11.88 -3.19
CA ALA A 51 13.06 12.43 -4.32
C ALA A 51 11.55 12.43 -4.06
N LEU A 52 11.01 11.46 -3.29
CA LEU A 52 9.59 11.48 -2.91
C LEU A 52 9.22 12.75 -2.13
N ALA A 53 10.08 13.22 -1.23
CA ALA A 53 9.85 14.48 -0.52
C ALA A 53 9.80 15.69 -1.46
N ARG A 54 10.48 15.64 -2.61
CA ARG A 54 10.42 16.70 -3.63
C ARG A 54 9.16 16.61 -4.49
N VAL A 55 8.73 15.39 -4.82
CA VAL A 55 7.56 15.15 -5.67
C VAL A 55 6.26 15.36 -4.91
N PHE A 56 6.13 14.76 -3.72
CA PHE A 56 4.91 14.72 -2.90
C PHE A 56 4.94 15.65 -1.69
N GLY A 57 5.99 16.46 -1.55
CA GLY A 57 6.17 17.36 -0.41
C GLY A 57 5.10 18.44 -0.30
N LYS A 58 5.27 19.31 0.71
CA LYS A 58 4.29 20.33 1.11
C LYS A 58 3.81 21.25 -0.01
N ASP A 59 4.69 21.54 -0.98
CA ASP A 59 4.43 22.47 -2.09
C ASP A 59 3.87 21.74 -3.32
N SER A 60 3.67 20.42 -3.22
CA SER A 60 3.14 19.61 -4.32
C SER A 60 1.62 19.72 -4.44
N PRO A 61 1.06 19.59 -5.65
CA PRO A 61 -0.39 19.55 -5.84
C PRO A 61 -1.03 18.24 -5.36
N TYR A 62 -0.21 17.26 -4.95
CA TYR A 62 -0.69 15.92 -4.57
C TYR A 62 -1.40 15.89 -3.23
N ASN A 63 -1.25 16.92 -2.37
CA ASN A 63 -2.00 17.08 -1.11
C ASN A 63 -2.05 15.80 -0.26
N ILE A 64 -0.89 15.15 -0.03
CA ILE A 64 -0.81 13.94 0.79
C ILE A 64 -1.12 14.28 2.25
N GLY A 65 -2.05 13.55 2.85
CA GLY A 65 -2.44 13.69 4.25
C GLY A 65 -2.30 12.42 5.07
N TYR A 66 -2.02 11.28 4.42
CA TYR A 66 -1.85 10.00 5.07
C TYR A 66 -0.80 9.17 4.35
N ILE A 67 0.10 8.59 5.14
CA ILE A 67 1.18 7.72 4.65
C ILE A 67 1.05 6.39 5.40
N LEU A 68 0.85 5.33 4.63
CA LEU A 68 0.78 3.96 5.13
C LEU A 68 1.93 3.15 4.52
N ALA A 69 2.63 2.38 5.34
CA ALA A 69 3.69 1.50 4.88
C ALA A 69 3.56 0.12 5.51
N GLU A 70 4.13 -0.87 4.83
CA GLU A 70 4.25 -2.22 5.36
C GLU A 70 4.91 -2.20 6.73
N LYS A 71 4.35 -2.97 7.67
CA LYS A 71 4.92 -3.09 9.00
C LYS A 71 6.35 -3.65 8.93
N PRO A 72 7.34 -2.94 9.49
CA PRO A 72 8.71 -3.41 9.46
C PRO A 72 8.90 -4.63 10.36
N HIS A 73 9.72 -5.57 9.90
CA HIS A 73 10.12 -6.75 10.65
C HIS A 73 11.64 -6.92 10.57
N LYS A 74 12.28 -6.99 11.75
CA LYS A 74 13.73 -6.82 11.94
C LYS A 74 14.61 -7.93 11.33
N HIS A 75 13.99 -9.00 10.83
CA HIS A 75 14.68 -10.18 10.31
C HIS A 75 14.15 -10.65 8.94
N GLU A 76 13.29 -9.86 8.29
CA GLU A 76 12.67 -10.23 7.02
C GLU A 76 12.86 -9.17 5.93
N HIS A 77 13.83 -8.27 6.13
CA HIS A 77 14.12 -7.20 5.19
C HIS A 77 12.93 -6.29 4.85
N ARG A 78 11.99 -6.13 5.80
CA ARG A 78 10.74 -5.37 5.64
C ARG A 78 10.85 -3.91 6.09
N ALA A 79 12.05 -3.41 6.38
CA ALA A 79 12.26 -2.01 6.77
C ALA A 79 12.10 -1.04 5.58
N ARG A 80 12.36 -1.53 4.36
CA ARG A 80 12.47 -0.71 3.14
C ARG A 80 11.23 0.14 2.83
N PRO A 81 9.99 -0.37 2.96
CA PRO A 81 8.80 0.46 2.72
C PRO A 81 8.75 1.69 3.64
N VAL A 82 9.06 1.52 4.93
CA VAL A 82 9.12 2.62 5.90
C VAL A 82 10.27 3.58 5.56
N GLU A 83 11.47 3.06 5.30
CA GLU A 83 12.64 3.87 4.93
C GLU A 83 12.37 4.72 3.68
N THR A 84 11.64 4.16 2.72
CA THR A 84 11.29 4.82 1.46
C THR A 84 10.44 6.07 1.68
N VAL A 85 9.46 6.01 2.58
CA VAL A 85 8.51 7.10 2.80
C VAL A 85 8.88 8.04 3.96
N THR A 86 9.85 7.66 4.78
CA THR A 86 10.27 8.45 5.96
C THR A 86 10.66 9.88 5.61
N PRO A 87 11.47 10.17 4.56
CA PRO A 87 11.81 11.55 4.19
C PRO A 87 10.59 12.37 3.79
N LEU A 88 9.62 11.76 3.08
CA LEU A 88 8.37 12.41 2.71
C LEU A 88 7.51 12.72 3.95
N ALA A 89 7.35 11.75 4.85
CA ALA A 89 6.60 11.92 6.10
C ALA A 89 7.18 13.07 6.93
N ALA A 90 8.50 13.12 7.07
CA ALA A 90 9.19 14.21 7.76
C ALA A 90 8.95 15.56 7.07
N SER A 91 9.00 15.62 5.74
CA SER A 91 8.74 16.85 4.97
C SER A 91 7.31 17.37 5.11
N LEU A 92 6.34 16.49 5.35
CA LEU A 92 4.92 16.84 5.49
C LEU A 92 4.49 17.02 6.96
N GLY A 93 5.36 16.71 7.93
CA GLY A 93 5.00 16.68 9.35
C GLY A 93 4.02 15.57 9.70
N LEU A 94 4.04 14.47 8.94
CA LEU A 94 3.18 13.30 9.13
C LEU A 94 3.95 12.16 9.81
N THR A 95 3.20 11.24 10.42
CA THR A 95 3.72 9.94 10.85
C THR A 95 3.48 8.89 9.76
N VAL A 96 4.36 7.88 9.69
CA VAL A 96 4.13 6.69 8.86
C VAL A 96 3.29 5.71 9.67
N ASP A 97 2.09 5.40 9.18
CA ASP A 97 1.30 4.30 9.73
C ASP A 97 1.91 2.97 9.30
N THR A 98 2.18 2.10 10.27
CA THR A 98 2.77 0.77 10.07
C THR A 98 1.91 -0.32 10.74
N SER A 99 0.61 -0.09 10.86
CA SER A 99 -0.32 -0.98 11.55
C SER A 99 -0.71 -2.22 10.74
N CYS A 100 -0.44 -2.23 9.43
CA CYS A 100 -0.86 -3.30 8.53
C CYS A 100 0.30 -4.27 8.23
N GLU A 101 0.04 -5.58 8.39
CA GLU A 101 0.98 -6.64 8.03
C GLU A 101 1.05 -6.83 6.51
N ARG A 102 2.20 -7.32 6.02
CA ARG A 102 2.53 -7.51 4.59
C ARG A 102 1.41 -8.15 3.75
N ASP A 103 0.76 -9.16 4.31
CA ASP A 103 -0.21 -10.01 3.60
C ASP A 103 -1.67 -9.69 4.01
N ASP A 104 -1.91 -8.53 4.65
CA ASP A 104 -3.23 -8.12 5.17
C ASP A 104 -3.83 -6.95 4.36
N ALA A 105 -4.15 -7.21 3.09
CA ALA A 105 -4.87 -6.25 2.24
C ALA A 105 -6.20 -5.75 2.85
N PRO A 106 -7.00 -6.57 3.57
CA PRO A 106 -8.18 -6.09 4.28
C PRO A 106 -7.88 -5.04 5.36
N ALA A 107 -6.76 -5.14 6.08
CA ALA A 107 -6.33 -4.10 7.01
C ALA A 107 -6.00 -2.79 6.29
N VAL A 108 -5.31 -2.86 5.16
CA VAL A 108 -5.01 -1.68 4.33
C VAL A 108 -6.29 -0.98 3.88
N ALA A 109 -7.27 -1.74 3.38
CA ALA A 109 -8.56 -1.18 2.96
C ALA A 109 -9.32 -0.52 4.13
N ARG A 110 -9.30 -1.11 5.33
CA ARG A 110 -9.90 -0.51 6.53
C ARG A 110 -9.20 0.79 6.93
N ALA A 111 -7.86 0.81 6.91
CA ALA A 111 -7.08 1.98 7.27
C ALA A 111 -7.34 3.16 6.30
N VAL A 112 -7.36 2.87 5.00
CA VAL A 112 -7.73 3.84 3.95
C VAL A 112 -9.14 4.38 4.16
N SER A 113 -10.11 3.50 4.42
CA SER A 113 -11.51 3.90 4.65
C SER A 113 -11.67 4.78 5.89
N ALA A 114 -10.97 4.43 6.98
CA ALA A 114 -11.00 5.18 8.23
C ALA A 114 -10.44 6.60 8.04
N PHE A 115 -9.33 6.75 7.30
CA PHE A 115 -8.80 8.07 6.97
C PHE A 115 -9.75 8.86 6.06
N ALA A 116 -10.24 8.24 4.99
CA ALA A 116 -11.16 8.84 4.02
C ALA A 116 -12.46 9.39 4.66
N ALA A 117 -12.92 8.77 5.74
CA ALA A 117 -14.09 9.23 6.49
C ALA A 117 -13.87 10.56 7.23
N THR A 118 -12.61 11.00 7.40
CA THR A 118 -12.24 12.17 8.22
C THR A 118 -11.49 13.25 7.45
N SER A 119 -11.07 12.99 6.21
CA SER A 119 -10.17 13.85 5.44
C SER A 119 -10.38 13.66 3.94
N ASP A 120 -10.28 14.75 3.18
CA ASP A 120 -10.30 14.79 1.72
C ASP A 120 -8.90 14.72 1.09
N LYS A 121 -7.84 14.73 1.92
CA LYS A 121 -6.44 14.65 1.47
C LYS A 121 -6.12 13.31 0.83
N ASN A 122 -5.10 13.28 -0.02
CA ASN A 122 -4.71 12.05 -0.70
C ASN A 122 -3.86 11.14 0.18
N ILE A 123 -3.78 9.87 -0.22
CA ILE A 123 -3.14 8.80 0.54
C ILE A 123 -1.94 8.28 -0.25
N LEU A 124 -0.79 8.08 0.40
CA LEU A 124 0.36 7.39 -0.19
C LEU A 124 0.61 6.09 0.56
N ILE A 125 0.68 4.98 -0.17
CA ILE A 125 0.89 3.64 0.36
C ILE A 125 2.19 3.08 -0.22
N CYS A 126 3.10 2.61 0.63
CA CYS A 126 4.36 2.00 0.21
C CYS A 126 4.48 0.55 0.67
N TRP A 127 4.80 -0.37 -0.25
CA TRP A 127 4.80 -1.80 0.05
C TRP A 127 5.90 -2.60 -0.68
N GLU A 128 6.06 -3.88 -0.35
CA GLU A 128 6.81 -4.81 -1.19
C GLU A 128 6.09 -5.16 -2.50
N HIS A 129 6.87 -5.43 -3.55
CA HIS A 129 6.35 -5.61 -4.91
C HIS A 129 5.37 -6.79 -5.04
N LYS A 130 5.54 -7.87 -4.26
CA LYS A 130 4.71 -9.09 -4.38
C LYS A 130 3.28 -8.86 -3.90
N ALA A 131 3.10 -8.03 -2.87
CA ALA A 131 1.80 -7.77 -2.27
C ALA A 131 1.08 -6.53 -2.85
N LEU A 132 1.72 -5.73 -3.73
CA LEU A 132 1.07 -4.58 -4.36
C LEU A 132 -0.20 -4.96 -5.13
N ARG A 133 -0.20 -6.11 -5.81
CA ARG A 133 -1.35 -6.59 -6.57
C ARG A 133 -2.54 -6.87 -5.66
N ASP A 134 -2.29 -7.56 -4.55
CA ASP A 134 -3.33 -7.95 -3.59
C ASP A 134 -3.87 -6.74 -2.84
N ILE A 135 -3.01 -5.77 -2.50
CA ILE A 135 -3.43 -4.48 -1.93
C ILE A 135 -4.31 -3.72 -2.90
N ALA A 136 -3.90 -3.59 -4.16
CA ALA A 136 -4.68 -2.88 -5.17
C ALA A 136 -6.06 -3.54 -5.38
N ALA A 137 -6.11 -4.87 -5.43
CA ALA A 137 -7.37 -5.61 -5.49
C ALA A 137 -8.24 -5.37 -4.25
N GLY A 138 -7.66 -5.40 -3.04
CA GLY A 138 -8.37 -5.11 -1.78
C GLY A 138 -8.90 -3.67 -1.68
N LEU A 139 -8.26 -2.73 -2.38
CA LEU A 139 -8.71 -1.34 -2.51
C LEU A 139 -9.76 -1.14 -3.61
N GLY A 140 -10.15 -2.19 -4.34
CA GLY A 140 -11.19 -2.12 -5.36
C GLY A 140 -10.73 -1.76 -6.75
N VAL A 141 -9.41 -1.79 -7.01
CA VAL A 141 -8.90 -1.64 -8.37
C VAL A 141 -9.32 -2.87 -9.17
N ILE A 142 -10.22 -2.67 -10.12
CA ILE A 142 -10.60 -3.69 -11.10
C ILE A 142 -9.45 -3.79 -12.11
N ASP A 143 -8.77 -4.94 -12.13
CA ASP A 143 -7.57 -5.24 -12.94
C ASP A 143 -6.31 -4.44 -12.57
N PRO A 144 -5.71 -4.70 -11.39
CA PRO A 144 -4.46 -4.04 -11.00
C PRO A 144 -3.31 -4.45 -11.95
N PRO A 145 -2.44 -3.50 -12.36
CA PRO A 145 -1.37 -3.77 -13.30
C PRO A 145 -0.45 -4.87 -12.79
N HIS A 146 -0.06 -5.78 -13.68
CA HIS A 146 0.93 -6.80 -13.37
C HIS A 146 2.31 -6.13 -13.18
N TYR A 147 2.78 -6.11 -11.93
CA TYR A 147 4.09 -5.55 -11.62
C TYR A 147 5.20 -6.55 -12.01
N PRO A 148 6.22 -6.15 -12.79
CA PRO A 148 7.36 -7.02 -13.06
C PRO A 148 8.12 -7.33 -11.77
N GLY A 149 8.42 -8.61 -11.54
CA GLY A 149 8.79 -9.14 -10.22
C GLY A 149 10.21 -8.85 -9.74
N GLU A 150 11.19 -8.64 -10.61
CA GLU A 150 12.59 -8.68 -10.17
C GLU A 150 13.28 -7.31 -10.27
N GLU A 151 13.17 -6.61 -11.41
CA GLU A 151 13.89 -5.35 -11.64
C GLU A 151 13.06 -4.43 -12.53
N TYR A 152 12.44 -3.42 -11.92
CA TYR A 152 12.19 -2.18 -12.65
C TYR A 152 13.20 -1.18 -12.11
N VAL A 153 14.11 -0.69 -12.93
CA VAL A 153 14.99 0.43 -12.59
C VAL A 153 14.47 1.57 -13.46
N LEU A 154 13.97 2.64 -12.84
CA LEU A 154 13.70 3.89 -13.55
C LEU A 154 15.03 4.57 -13.83
#